data_AF-A0A4V6T5C0-F1
#
_entry.id   AF-A0A4V6T5C0-F1
#
_cell.length_a   1.000
_cell.length_b   1.000
_cell.length_c   1.000
_cell.angle_alpha   90.00
_cell.angle_beta   90.00
_cell.angle_gamma   90.00
#
_symmetry.space_group_name_H-M   'P 1'
#
loop_
_entity.id
_entity.type
_entity.pdbx_description
1 polymer ?
#
loop_
_entity_poly.entity_id
_entity_poly.type
_entity_poly.pdbx_seq_one_letter_code
_entity_poly.pdbx_strand_id
1 'polypeptide(L)'
;MNINVAPNGQFMFSPNNITAPVGTLVTFWFPTLNNGPHSVTQSSFADPCTFLQANSSSNAPAGFDSGLQSATTFTINVTDDQPIWFHCKQILHCGMGMVGSINAPTNGTNTFQAFLSAASAIGSNEKTETDNGPVISGVHGVAVSSPTPSAPSGSGSGSSGALTLSASTSLSIVLGIVAGGAMIFA
;
A
#
# COMPACT_ATOMS: atom_id res chain seq x y z
N MET A 1 10.95 6.78 3.93
CA MET A 1 10.48 6.24 5.22
C MET A 1 9.39 5.22 4.94
N ASN A 2 9.25 4.20 5.77
CA ASN A 2 8.31 3.10 5.50
C ASN A 2 7.30 2.97 6.63
N ILE A 3 6.04 2.75 6.25
CA ILE A 3 4.94 2.41 7.16
C ILE A 3 4.34 1.09 6.69
N ASN A 4 4.40 0.07 7.52
CA ASN A 4 3.72 -1.20 7.27
C ASN A 4 2.22 -1.02 7.53
N VAL A 5 1.40 -1.37 6.54
CA VAL A 5 -0.05 -1.37 6.66
C VAL A 5 -0.48 -2.74 7.13
N ALA A 6 -1.22 -2.80 8.22
CA ALA A 6 -1.73 -4.03 8.82
C ALA A 6 -0.68 -5.15 9.02
N PRO A 7 0.46 -4.86 9.69
CA PRO A 7 1.48 -5.87 9.94
C PRO A 7 0.88 -7.05 10.70
N ASN A 8 1.18 -8.28 10.27
CA ASN A 8 0.65 -9.51 10.85
C ASN A 8 -0.90 -9.57 10.91
N GLY A 9 -1.59 -8.87 10.00
CA GLY A 9 -3.06 -8.81 9.98
C GLY A 9 -3.68 -7.97 11.09
N GLN A 10 -2.89 -7.15 11.80
CA GLN A 10 -3.41 -6.23 12.81
C GLN A 10 -4.08 -5.02 12.16
N PHE A 11 -5.09 -4.42 12.79
CA PHE A 11 -5.74 -3.21 12.27
C PHE A 11 -4.99 -1.95 12.70
N MET A 12 -3.75 -1.82 12.23
CA MET A 12 -2.87 -0.71 12.59
C MET A 12 -1.89 -0.36 11.47
N PHE A 13 -1.35 0.86 11.54
CA PHE A 13 -0.15 1.27 10.81
C PHE A 13 1.06 1.10 11.72
N SER A 14 2.21 0.72 11.16
CA SER A 14 3.45 0.55 11.94
C SER A 14 4.66 1.12 11.21
N PRO A 15 5.29 2.19 11.72
CA PRO A 15 4.80 3.05 12.82
C PRO A 15 3.49 3.76 12.46
N ASN A 16 2.65 4.07 13.46
CA ASN A 16 1.40 4.82 13.29
C ASN A 16 1.57 6.33 13.47
N ASN A 17 2.67 6.79 14.04
CA ASN A 17 2.99 8.21 14.15
C ASN A 17 4.47 8.43 13.87
N ILE A 18 4.80 9.29 12.91
CA ILE A 18 6.18 9.61 12.54
C ILE A 18 6.40 11.11 12.41
N THR A 19 7.66 11.51 12.48
CA THR A 19 8.12 12.84 12.05
C THR A 19 8.94 12.68 10.78
N ALA A 20 8.60 13.46 9.75
CA ALA A 20 9.23 13.40 8.44
C ALA A 20 9.49 14.83 7.92
N PRO A 21 10.74 15.19 7.57
CA PRO A 21 11.05 16.47 6.94
C PRO A 21 10.36 16.64 5.58
N VAL A 22 10.22 17.90 5.15
CA VAL A 22 9.76 18.25 3.79
C VAL A 22 10.63 17.55 2.74
N GLY A 23 10.00 17.01 1.69
CA GLY A 23 10.63 16.23 0.63
C GLY A 23 10.83 14.75 0.96
N THR A 24 10.43 14.31 2.16
CA THR A 24 10.49 12.88 2.52
C THR A 24 9.44 12.09 1.75
N LEU A 25 9.88 11.02 1.07
CA LEU A 25 8.99 10.00 0.56
C LEU A 25 8.59 9.04 1.68
N VAL A 26 7.30 8.96 1.98
CA VAL A 26 6.72 7.99 2.91
C VAL A 26 6.01 6.91 2.09
N THR A 27 6.53 5.69 2.16
CA THR A 27 6.02 4.53 1.45
C THR A 27 5.25 3.62 2.41
N PHE A 28 3.96 3.46 2.12
CA PHE A 28 3.08 2.51 2.75
C PHE A 28 3.20 1.15 2.07
N TRP A 29 3.48 0.12 2.86
CA TRP A 29 3.65 -1.25 2.37
C TRP A 29 2.46 -2.11 2.79
N PHE A 30 1.72 -2.61 1.82
CA PHE A 30 0.56 -3.49 2.02
C PHE A 30 1.01 -4.95 1.85
N PRO A 31 1.02 -5.77 2.92
CA PRO A 31 1.32 -7.18 2.81
C PRO A 31 0.27 -7.92 2.00
N THR A 32 0.61 -9.13 1.58
CA THR A 32 -0.40 -10.14 1.28
C THR A 32 -1.04 -10.59 2.60
N LEU A 33 -2.33 -10.33 2.75
CA LEU A 33 -3.09 -10.70 3.94
C LEU A 33 -4.34 -11.48 3.58
N ASN A 34 -4.75 -12.38 4.49
CA ASN A 34 -5.96 -13.19 4.34
C ASN A 34 -7.19 -12.56 4.98
N ASN A 35 -7.05 -11.43 5.70
CA ASN A 35 -8.13 -10.75 6.43
C ASN A 35 -8.72 -9.55 5.65
N GLY A 36 -8.53 -9.52 4.33
CA GLY A 36 -9.08 -8.48 3.45
C GLY A 36 -8.09 -7.35 3.16
N PRO A 37 -8.48 -6.44 2.25
CA PRO A 37 -7.63 -5.32 1.86
C PRO A 37 -7.67 -4.19 2.89
N HIS A 38 -6.62 -3.38 2.89
CA HIS A 38 -6.49 -2.18 3.71
C HIS A 38 -6.26 -0.96 2.82
N SER A 39 -6.42 0.24 3.37
CA SER A 39 -6.06 1.47 2.67
C SER A 39 -5.21 2.38 3.54
N VAL A 40 -4.66 3.39 2.89
CA VAL A 40 -4.18 4.62 3.51
C VAL A 40 -4.91 5.74 2.81
N THR A 41 -5.87 6.33 3.51
CA THR A 41 -6.79 7.34 3.00
C THR A 41 -6.61 8.58 3.86
N GLN A 42 -6.42 9.75 3.25
CA GLN A 42 -6.18 10.97 4.00
C GLN A 42 -7.47 11.47 4.66
N SER A 43 -7.37 11.86 5.94
CA SER A 43 -8.42 12.44 6.78
C SER A 43 -8.08 13.88 7.15
N SER A 44 -9.05 14.58 7.74
CA SER A 44 -8.79 15.78 8.55
C SER A 44 -8.59 15.38 10.02
N PHE A 45 -7.99 16.24 10.85
CA PHE A 45 -7.96 15.99 12.30
C PHE A 45 -9.36 15.96 12.92
N ALA A 46 -10.27 16.81 12.41
CA ALA A 46 -11.61 16.99 12.96
C ALA A 46 -12.55 15.82 12.63
N ASP A 47 -12.33 15.19 11.47
CA ASP A 47 -13.17 14.13 10.93
C ASP A 47 -12.32 12.88 10.67
N PRO A 48 -11.89 12.16 11.71
CA PRO A 48 -11.28 10.84 11.53
C PRO A 48 -12.24 9.89 10.81
N CYS A 49 -11.70 8.87 10.17
CA CYS A 49 -12.48 7.85 9.47
C CYS A 49 -13.32 8.38 8.31
N THR A 50 -12.90 9.50 7.71
CA THR A 50 -13.60 10.15 6.60
C THR A 50 -12.57 10.67 5.61
N PHE A 51 -12.71 10.29 4.34
CA PHE A 51 -11.89 10.80 3.26
C PHE A 51 -11.99 12.33 3.17
N LEU A 52 -10.82 12.97 3.15
CA LEU A 52 -10.69 14.42 3.02
C LEU A 52 -11.11 14.88 1.61
N GLN A 53 -12.33 15.40 1.52
CA GLN A 53 -12.88 15.93 0.28
C GLN A 53 -12.16 17.22 -0.15
N ALA A 54 -12.17 17.50 -1.45
CA ALA A 54 -11.73 18.80 -1.95
C ALA A 54 -12.61 19.93 -1.40
N ASN A 55 -12.01 21.09 -1.15
CA ASN A 55 -12.73 22.29 -0.73
C ASN A 55 -12.55 23.40 -1.77
N SER A 56 -13.59 23.62 -2.58
CA SER A 56 -13.58 24.63 -3.64
C SER A 56 -13.53 26.06 -3.11
N SER A 57 -14.07 26.34 -1.92
CA SER A 57 -14.07 27.69 -1.34
C SER A 57 -12.67 28.14 -0.93
N SER A 58 -11.79 27.20 -0.55
CA SER A 58 -10.40 27.47 -0.21
C SER A 58 -9.40 27.03 -1.28
N ASN A 59 -9.86 26.57 -2.45
CA ASN A 59 -9.05 25.93 -3.49
C ASN A 59 -8.15 24.80 -2.96
N ALA A 60 -8.59 24.08 -1.92
CA ALA A 60 -7.83 22.96 -1.39
C ALA A 60 -8.15 21.68 -2.19
N PRO A 61 -7.13 20.91 -2.61
CA PRO A 61 -7.35 19.64 -3.30
C PRO A 61 -8.00 18.62 -2.35
N ALA A 62 -8.52 17.54 -2.92
CA ALA A 62 -8.86 16.36 -2.13
C ALA A 62 -7.58 15.75 -1.52
N GLY A 63 -7.77 15.00 -0.43
CA GLY A 63 -6.71 14.20 0.16
C GLY A 63 -6.22 13.09 -0.77
N PHE A 64 -5.09 12.47 -0.44
CA PHE A 64 -4.66 11.24 -1.11
C PHE A 64 -5.52 10.05 -0.71
N ASP A 65 -5.56 9.04 -1.56
CA ASP A 65 -6.20 7.77 -1.27
C ASP A 65 -5.49 6.63 -2.01
N SER A 66 -5.07 5.59 -1.30
CA SER A 66 -4.52 4.40 -1.95
C SER A 66 -5.59 3.54 -2.61
N GLY A 67 -6.87 3.72 -2.28
CA GLY A 67 -7.90 2.70 -2.47
C GLY A 67 -7.67 1.48 -1.57
N LEU A 68 -8.53 0.46 -1.66
CA LEU A 68 -8.33 -0.81 -0.95
C LEU A 68 -7.25 -1.65 -1.65
N GLN A 69 -6.19 -1.97 -0.92
CA GLN A 69 -4.95 -2.55 -1.42
C GLN A 69 -4.57 -3.86 -0.71
N SER A 70 -3.86 -4.71 -1.44
CA SER A 70 -3.22 -5.93 -0.95
C SER A 70 -2.00 -6.23 -1.83
N ALA A 71 -0.88 -6.63 -1.22
CA ALA A 71 0.36 -6.92 -1.93
C ALA A 71 0.86 -5.77 -2.84
N THR A 72 0.71 -4.51 -2.41
CA THR A 72 1.16 -3.32 -3.14
C THR A 72 1.95 -2.36 -2.24
N THR A 73 2.52 -1.33 -2.86
CA THR A 73 3.06 -0.16 -2.18
C THR A 73 2.38 1.11 -2.66
N PHE A 74 2.20 2.08 -1.78
CA PHE A 74 1.70 3.42 -2.10
C PHE A 74 2.64 4.45 -1.47
N THR A 75 3.01 5.50 -2.21
CA THR A 75 3.99 6.49 -1.72
C THR A 75 3.43 7.89 -1.80
N ILE A 76 3.65 8.67 -0.74
CA ILE A 76 3.40 10.11 -0.70
C ILE A 76 4.72 10.86 -0.53
N ASN A 77 4.78 12.08 -1.04
CA ASN A 77 5.85 13.04 -0.79
C ASN A 77 5.35 14.10 0.19
N VAL A 78 6.04 14.28 1.32
CA VAL A 78 5.74 15.34 2.30
C VAL A 78 6.10 16.70 1.69
N THR A 79 5.14 17.62 1.63
CA THR A 79 5.29 18.91 0.93
C THR A 79 5.53 20.09 1.86
N ASP A 80 5.16 19.97 3.13
CA ASP A 80 5.41 20.97 4.17
C ASP A 80 5.50 20.31 5.56
N ASP A 81 5.63 21.11 6.62
CA ASP A 81 5.79 20.64 8.00
C ASP A 81 4.47 20.46 8.76
N GLN A 82 3.33 20.63 8.09
CA GLN A 82 2.03 20.53 8.73
C GLN A 82 1.63 19.06 8.96
N PRO A 83 0.72 18.80 9.91
CA PRO A 83 0.31 17.44 10.24
C PRO A 83 -0.49 16.80 9.10
N ILE A 84 -0.16 15.56 8.76
CA ILE A 84 -0.95 14.70 7.86
C ILE A 84 -1.64 13.65 8.72
N TRP A 85 -2.96 13.51 8.56
CA TRP A 85 -3.79 12.53 9.23
C TRP A 85 -4.33 11.54 8.22
N PHE A 86 -4.31 10.25 8.55
CA PHE A 86 -4.79 9.21 7.64
C PHE A 86 -5.40 8.04 8.40
N HIS A 87 -6.25 7.30 7.70
CA HIS A 87 -6.96 6.14 8.24
C HIS A 87 -7.03 5.03 7.20
N CYS A 88 -7.44 3.85 7.66
CA CYS A 88 -7.90 2.78 6.78
C CYS A 88 -9.42 2.94 6.57
N LYS A 89 -9.85 3.05 5.31
CA LYS A 89 -11.26 3.22 4.91
C LYS A 89 -12.11 1.96 5.03
N GLN A 90 -11.47 0.82 5.23
CA GLN A 90 -12.17 -0.45 5.33
C GLN A 90 -13.01 -0.42 6.60
N ILE A 91 -14.31 -0.67 6.45
CA ILE A 91 -15.29 -0.52 7.51
C ILE A 91 -14.85 -1.21 8.81
N LEU A 92 -15.05 -0.53 9.94
CA LEU A 92 -14.61 -0.89 11.29
C LEU A 92 -13.11 -0.75 11.56
N HIS A 93 -12.23 -0.67 10.55
CA HIS A 93 -10.79 -0.60 10.82
C HIS A 93 -10.44 0.74 11.48
N CYS A 94 -10.94 1.86 10.95
CA CYS A 94 -10.64 3.16 11.54
C CYS A 94 -11.30 3.35 12.91
N GLY A 95 -12.56 2.94 13.06
CA GLY A 95 -13.30 2.97 14.31
C GLY A 95 -12.71 2.07 15.40
N MET A 96 -11.91 1.07 15.01
CA MET A 96 -11.09 0.25 15.92
C MET A 96 -9.68 0.80 16.16
N GLY A 97 -9.37 1.99 15.63
CA GLY A 97 -8.11 2.70 15.86
C GLY A 97 -7.07 2.55 14.76
N MET A 98 -7.42 2.04 13.57
CA MET A 98 -6.52 1.99 12.41
C MET A 98 -6.35 3.37 11.77
N VAL A 99 -5.67 4.26 12.51
CA VAL A 99 -5.31 5.61 12.11
C VAL A 99 -3.83 5.86 12.28
N GLY A 100 -3.30 6.83 11.55
CA GLY A 100 -1.93 7.27 11.68
C GLY A 100 -1.74 8.74 11.40
N SER A 101 -0.54 9.23 11.70
CA SER A 101 -0.14 10.60 11.47
C SER A 101 1.32 10.76 11.04
N ILE A 102 1.58 11.84 10.32
CA ILE A 102 2.92 12.35 10.02
C ILE A 102 2.98 13.77 10.54
N ASN A 103 4.04 14.14 11.25
CA ASN A 103 4.25 15.48 11.81
C ASN A 103 3.13 15.95 12.77
N ALA A 104 2.49 15.02 13.48
CA ALA A 104 1.55 15.39 14.54
C ALA A 104 2.25 16.16 15.67
N PRO A 105 1.64 17.24 16.19
CA PRO A 105 2.08 17.91 17.41
C PRO A 105 2.24 16.92 18.57
N THR A 106 3.28 17.12 19.37
CA THR A 106 3.56 16.30 20.56
C THR A 106 2.79 16.76 21.79
N ASN A 107 2.23 17.98 21.76
CA ASN A 107 1.49 18.60 22.85
C ASN A 107 0.28 19.38 22.31
N GLY A 108 -0.61 19.79 23.21
CA GLY A 108 -1.82 20.53 22.88
C GLY A 108 -3.00 19.62 22.56
N THR A 109 -4.00 20.16 21.87
CA THR A 109 -5.25 19.45 21.57
C THR A 109 -5.19 18.58 20.32
N ASN A 110 -4.26 18.88 19.41
CA ASN A 110 -4.19 18.26 18.08
C ASN A 110 -3.08 17.22 17.98
N THR A 111 -3.00 16.31 18.96
CA THR A 111 -1.96 15.27 19.01
C THR A 111 -2.43 13.98 18.32
N PHE A 112 -1.49 13.09 17.99
CA PHE A 112 -1.84 11.76 17.53
C PHE A 112 -2.74 10.99 18.50
N GLN A 113 -2.50 11.12 19.81
CA GLN A 113 -3.33 10.47 20.81
C GLN A 113 -4.78 10.99 20.79
N ALA A 114 -4.97 12.29 20.55
CA ALA A 114 -6.30 12.86 20.40
C ALA A 114 -6.99 12.34 19.13
N PHE A 115 -6.27 12.25 18.00
CA PHE A 115 -6.80 11.70 16.75
C PHE A 115 -7.21 10.23 16.88
N LEU A 116 -6.36 9.39 17.48
CA LEU A 116 -6.64 7.98 17.77
C LEU A 116 -7.85 7.82 18.68
N SER A 117 -7.97 8.66 19.71
CA SER A 117 -9.10 8.61 20.65
C SER A 117 -10.40 9.01 19.97
N ALA A 118 -10.38 10.04 19.11
CA ALA A 118 -11.54 10.48 18.34
C ALA A 118 -12.00 9.40 17.33
N ALA A 119 -11.06 8.76 16.63
CA ALA A 119 -11.36 7.64 15.73
C ALA A 119 -11.96 6.45 16.51
N SER A 120 -11.38 6.08 17.64
CA SER A 120 -11.86 4.96 18.46
C SER A 120 -13.25 5.23 19.06
N ALA A 121 -13.59 6.49 19.32
CA ALA A 121 -14.91 6.89 19.81
C ALA A 121 -16.01 6.71 18.75
N ILE A 122 -15.67 6.74 17.46
CA ILE A 122 -16.60 6.38 16.37
C ILE A 122 -17.01 4.91 16.52
N GLY A 123 -16.04 4.02 16.76
CA GLY A 123 -16.27 2.60 17.00
C GLY A 123 -17.12 1.96 15.89
N SER A 124 -18.12 1.17 16.29
CA SER A 124 -19.04 0.51 15.36
C SER A 124 -19.98 1.46 14.58
N ASN A 125 -19.95 2.78 14.86
CA ASN A 125 -20.71 3.77 14.10
C ASN A 125 -19.97 4.27 12.85
N GLU A 126 -18.77 3.74 12.57
CA GLU A 126 -18.01 4.05 11.36
C GLU A 126 -18.89 3.89 10.12
N LYS A 127 -18.77 4.84 9.20
CA LYS A 127 -19.53 4.82 7.94
C LYS A 127 -18.71 4.12 6.88
N THR A 128 -19.37 3.32 6.06
CA THR A 128 -18.71 2.72 4.90
C THR A 128 -18.33 3.79 3.91
N GLU A 129 -17.05 3.83 3.56
CA GLU A 129 -16.55 4.66 2.46
C GLU A 129 -16.52 3.86 1.17
N THR A 130 -17.10 4.41 0.11
CA THR A 130 -17.05 3.80 -1.21
C THR A 130 -15.61 3.81 -1.73
N ASP A 131 -15.13 2.65 -2.16
CA ASP A 131 -13.83 2.58 -2.81
C ASP A 131 -13.93 2.94 -4.30
N ASN A 132 -13.51 4.16 -4.63
CA ASN A 132 -13.47 4.67 -6.01
C ASN A 132 -12.10 4.47 -6.67
N GLY A 133 -11.22 3.68 -6.05
CA GLY A 133 -9.84 3.51 -6.47
C GLY A 133 -8.91 4.62 -5.98
N PRO A 134 -7.63 4.62 -6.42
CA PRO A 134 -6.62 5.54 -5.92
C PRO A 134 -6.86 6.99 -6.34
N VAL A 135 -6.60 7.93 -5.42
CA VAL A 135 -6.62 9.38 -5.65
C VAL A 135 -5.21 9.93 -5.51
N ILE A 136 -4.68 10.50 -6.60
CA ILE A 136 -3.31 11.01 -6.69
C ILE A 136 -3.28 12.52 -6.45
N SER A 137 -3.66 12.92 -5.26
CA SER A 137 -3.58 14.30 -4.76
C SER A 137 -3.10 14.28 -3.31
N GLY A 138 -3.40 15.30 -2.52
CA GLY A 138 -3.14 15.31 -1.09
C GLY A 138 -2.89 16.71 -0.54
N VAL A 139 -3.06 16.84 0.77
CA VAL A 139 -2.83 18.08 1.52
C VAL A 139 -1.63 17.85 2.45
N HIS A 140 -0.61 18.71 2.42
CA HIS A 140 0.65 18.57 3.18
C HIS A 140 1.53 17.34 2.82
N GLY A 141 0.96 16.34 2.16
CA GLY A 141 1.67 15.26 1.49
C GLY A 141 0.88 14.81 0.27
N VAL A 142 1.56 14.64 -0.86
CA VAL A 142 0.95 14.34 -2.16
C VAL A 142 1.36 12.96 -2.64
N ALA A 143 0.40 12.15 -3.05
CA ALA A 143 0.70 10.85 -3.65
C ALA A 143 1.52 11.00 -4.94
N VAL A 144 2.60 10.23 -5.07
CA VAL A 144 3.52 10.35 -6.21
C VAL A 144 3.11 9.50 -7.40
N SER A 145 2.33 8.44 -7.17
CA SER A 145 1.83 7.51 -8.18
C SER A 145 0.68 6.66 -7.63
N SER A 146 -0.04 5.97 -8.51
CA SER A 146 -0.94 4.90 -8.11
C SER A 146 -0.19 3.77 -7.39
N PRO A 147 -0.88 2.97 -6.55
CA PRO A 147 -0.30 1.79 -5.94
C PRO A 147 0.31 0.85 -6.97
N THR A 148 1.49 0.32 -6.64
CA THR A 148 2.24 -0.60 -7.50
C THR A 148 2.36 -1.96 -6.82
N PRO A 149 2.25 -3.09 -7.55
CA PRO A 149 2.51 -4.41 -6.99
C PRO A 149 3.84 -4.45 -6.24
N SER A 150 3.80 -4.94 -5.01
CA SER A 150 5.01 -5.27 -4.26
C SER A 150 5.70 -6.40 -5.02
N ALA A 151 6.94 -6.18 -5.46
CA ALA A 151 7.72 -7.25 -6.06
C ALA A 151 7.71 -8.45 -5.09
N PRO A 152 7.46 -9.69 -5.56
CA PRO A 152 7.58 -10.84 -4.68
C PRO A 152 8.98 -10.81 -4.09
N SER A 153 9.10 -10.97 -2.77
CA SER A 153 10.39 -11.23 -2.12
C SER A 153 10.89 -12.61 -2.55
N GLY A 154 11.28 -12.75 -3.81
CA GLY A 154 12.07 -13.86 -4.28
C GLY A 154 13.49 -13.63 -3.81
N SER A 155 13.91 -14.36 -2.77
CA SER A 155 15.34 -14.63 -2.56
C SER A 155 15.85 -15.46 -3.73
N GLY A 156 16.09 -14.81 -4.86
CA GLY A 156 16.84 -15.35 -5.97
C GLY A 156 18.30 -14.94 -5.83
N SER A 157 19.07 -15.66 -5.01
CA SER A 157 20.52 -15.67 -5.15
C SER A 157 20.86 -16.35 -6.47
N GLY A 158 20.99 -15.57 -7.53
CA GLY A 158 21.53 -16.00 -8.81
C GLY A 158 22.62 -15.02 -9.24
N SER A 159 23.78 -15.09 -8.59
CA SER A 159 24.94 -14.30 -8.99
C SER A 159 25.69 -14.99 -10.13
N SER A 160 25.96 -14.18 -11.15
CA SER A 160 27.11 -14.20 -12.06
C SER A 160 27.17 -15.30 -13.13
N GLY A 161 27.26 -14.82 -14.38
CA GLY A 161 27.39 -15.65 -15.56
C GLY A 161 28.74 -16.34 -15.73
N ALA A 162 28.73 -17.28 -16.66
CA ALA A 162 29.89 -17.66 -17.45
C ALA A 162 29.37 -18.14 -18.81
N LEU A 163 29.82 -17.47 -19.87
CA LEU A 163 29.85 -18.03 -21.21
C LEU A 163 30.77 -19.25 -21.18
N THR A 164 30.29 -20.42 -21.57
CA THR A 164 31.16 -21.52 -22.04
C THR A 164 30.55 -22.11 -23.30
N LEU A 165 31.15 -21.73 -24.43
CA LEU A 165 31.04 -22.40 -25.71
C LEU A 165 32.13 -23.50 -25.75
N SER A 166 31.76 -24.78 -25.94
CA SER A 166 32.62 -25.77 -26.60
C SER A 166 31.85 -27.02 -27.02
N ALA A 167 32.26 -27.55 -28.16
CA ALA A 167 31.55 -28.48 -29.02
C ALA A 167 32.10 -29.92 -28.95
N SER A 168 31.26 -30.87 -29.41
CA SER A 168 31.59 -32.19 -30.03
C SER A 168 32.15 -33.28 -29.06
N THR A 169 31.88 -34.59 -29.13
CA THR A 169 31.57 -35.55 -30.21
C THR A 169 30.93 -36.87 -29.68
N SER A 170 30.05 -37.48 -30.49
CA SER A 170 29.91 -38.93 -30.84
C SER A 170 29.37 -40.04 -29.90
N LEU A 171 28.36 -40.76 -30.46
CA LEU A 171 28.01 -42.21 -30.43
C LEU A 171 27.64 -42.89 -29.09
N SER A 172 26.47 -43.51 -28.95
CA SER A 172 26.16 -44.78 -29.64
C SER A 172 24.65 -45.06 -29.84
N ILE A 173 24.42 -45.76 -30.94
CA ILE A 173 23.23 -46.39 -31.49
C ILE A 173 22.63 -47.45 -30.55
N VAL A 174 21.29 -47.49 -30.39
CA VAL A 174 20.54 -48.76 -30.40
C VAL A 174 19.23 -48.60 -31.18
N LEU A 175 19.07 -49.55 -32.09
CA LEU A 175 18.08 -49.75 -33.13
C LEU A 175 16.74 -50.26 -32.54
N GLY A 176 15.61 -49.78 -33.06
CA GLY A 176 14.29 -50.33 -32.76
C GLY A 176 13.26 -49.92 -33.82
N ILE A 177 13.27 -50.62 -34.95
CA ILE A 177 12.36 -50.46 -36.09
C ILE A 177 11.06 -51.23 -35.81
N VAL A 178 9.94 -50.78 -36.42
CA VAL A 178 8.68 -51.49 -36.81
C VAL A 178 7.46 -50.70 -36.30
N ALA A 179 6.36 -50.47 -37.01
CA ALA A 179 5.95 -50.38 -38.42
C ALA A 179 4.46 -49.98 -38.38
N GLY A 180 3.99 -49.27 -39.41
CA GLY A 180 2.55 -49.03 -39.71
C GLY A 180 1.96 -47.82 -38.96
N GLY A 181 1.33 -46.84 -39.58
CA GLY A 181 0.64 -46.80 -40.87
C GLY A 181 -0.76 -46.23 -40.61
N ALA A 182 -1.13 -45.16 -41.34
CA ALA A 182 -2.47 -44.73 -41.74
C ALA A 182 -2.68 -43.22 -41.62
N MET A 183 -2.61 -42.57 -42.77
CA MET A 183 -3.31 -41.34 -43.11
C MET A 183 -4.81 -41.67 -43.19
N ILE A 184 -5.73 -40.77 -42.78
CA ILE A 184 -7.04 -40.50 -43.43
C ILE A 184 -7.85 -39.43 -42.66
N PHE A 185 -8.07 -38.30 -43.37
CA PHE A 185 -9.20 -37.36 -43.44
C PHE A 185 -9.80 -36.66 -42.20
N ALA A 186 -9.73 -35.32 -42.23
CA ALA A 186 -10.90 -34.46 -42.52
C ALA A 186 -10.44 -33.23 -43.31
#